data_AF-A0AB74M4D6-F1
#
_entry.id   AF-A0AB74M4D6-F1
#
_cell.length_a   1.000
_cell.length_b   1.000
_cell.length_c   1.000
_cell.angle_alpha   90.00
_cell.angle_beta   90.00
_cell.angle_gamma   90.00
#
_symmetry.space_group_name_H-M   'P 1'
#
loop_
_entity.id
_entity.type
_entity.pdbx_description
1 polymer ?
#
loop_
_entity_poly.entity_id
_entity_poly.type
_entity_poly.pdbx_seq_one_letter_code
_entity_poly.pdbx_strand_id
1 'polypeptide(L)'
;MFDELHHADWSTGASKRWVASAWRTSAGWVVVGPRRVGRSDLFVDALIDTGRSRRVLAGFDFSIGLPLAYGLLTEFSGFREALPALGHKPGWEDFFNVSAQSDDVTFRRPFYPRTATKGVSRSTLTSGIGVASFSDLLRQCERGGPGRREACSVFWTLGGNQVGRAATSGWQEVVRPALAQGATLWPFDGDLRALSARSGLVLAETYPADAYFILGAPFGRRESKTSQADRRSKAASIIAWSSAAGVDLGEAREPLLDGFGASSSGEDPFDALAGLLAMIEVVEKRAPEAVTQVGLEVAAWEGWIVGR
;
A
#
# COMPACT_ATOMS: atom_id res chain seq x y z
N MET A 1 -20.99 -2.75 2.78
CA MET A 1 -20.10 -3.84 3.24
C MET A 1 -19.53 -4.51 2.01
N PHE A 2 -18.23 -4.77 1.94
CA PHE A 2 -17.59 -5.30 0.73
C PHE A 2 -17.93 -6.77 0.49
N ASP A 3 -18.05 -7.14 -0.79
CA ASP A 3 -18.30 -8.52 -1.26
C ASP A 3 -16.99 -9.26 -1.53
N GLU A 4 -15.97 -8.52 -1.93
CA GLU A 4 -14.69 -9.06 -2.39
C GLU A 4 -13.54 -8.14 -1.97
N LEU A 5 -12.48 -8.76 -1.46
CA LEU A 5 -11.26 -8.08 -1.05
C LEU A 5 -10.10 -8.60 -1.87
N HIS A 6 -9.19 -7.71 -2.24
CA HIS A 6 -7.89 -8.05 -2.80
C HIS A 6 -6.82 -7.31 -2.02
N HIS A 7 -5.73 -7.99 -1.69
CA HIS A 7 -4.52 -7.35 -1.21
C HIS A 7 -3.38 -7.69 -2.14
N ALA A 8 -2.74 -6.67 -2.69
CA ALA A 8 -1.60 -6.82 -3.57
C ALA A 8 -0.31 -6.33 -2.89
N ASP A 9 0.62 -7.25 -2.67
CA ASP A 9 2.01 -6.88 -2.44
C ASP A 9 2.62 -6.40 -3.76
N TRP A 10 3.07 -5.14 -3.80
CA TRP A 10 3.35 -4.44 -5.05
C TRP A 10 4.79 -3.97 -5.14
N SER A 11 5.36 -4.10 -6.33
CA SER A 11 6.74 -3.71 -6.61
C SER A 11 6.88 -3.17 -8.03
N THR A 12 8.00 -2.51 -8.31
CA THR A 12 8.37 -2.17 -9.70
C THR A 12 8.66 -3.41 -10.54
N GLY A 13 9.16 -4.48 -9.93
CA GLY A 13 9.42 -5.75 -10.61
C GLY A 13 8.16 -6.61 -10.70
N ALA A 14 7.66 -6.85 -11.91
CA ALA A 14 6.46 -7.67 -12.13
C ALA A 14 6.52 -9.06 -11.47
N SER A 15 7.71 -9.67 -11.38
CA SER A 15 7.90 -10.96 -10.74
C SER A 15 7.65 -10.99 -9.22
N LYS A 16 7.65 -9.81 -8.59
CA LYS A 16 7.41 -9.61 -7.16
C LYS A 16 6.00 -9.13 -6.83
N ARG A 17 5.13 -8.99 -7.84
CA ARG A 17 3.75 -8.55 -7.62
C ARG A 17 2.88 -9.76 -7.33
N TRP A 18 2.28 -9.80 -6.16
CA TRP A 18 1.41 -10.90 -5.73
C TRP A 18 0.11 -10.37 -5.19
N VAL A 19 -0.98 -11.10 -5.44
CA VAL A 19 -2.30 -10.77 -4.93
C VAL A 19 -2.92 -11.96 -4.22
N ALA A 20 -3.42 -11.73 -3.01
CA ALA A 20 -4.35 -12.63 -2.34
C ALA A 20 -5.74 -12.00 -2.38
N SER A 21 -6.78 -12.80 -2.58
CA SER A 21 -8.17 -12.36 -2.68
C SER A 21 -9.05 -13.10 -1.70
N ALA A 22 -10.17 -12.50 -1.29
CA ALA A 22 -11.19 -13.20 -0.50
C ALA A 22 -12.59 -12.83 -0.98
N TRP A 23 -13.48 -13.81 -0.95
CA TRP A 23 -14.89 -13.65 -1.28
C TRP A 23 -15.75 -13.82 -0.05
N ARG A 24 -16.73 -12.94 0.12
CA ARG A 24 -17.71 -13.06 1.18
C ARG A 24 -18.72 -14.16 0.84
N THR A 25 -19.02 -14.99 1.84
CA THR A 25 -20.04 -16.04 1.81
C THR A 25 -21.00 -15.84 2.99
N SER A 26 -22.02 -16.70 3.09
CA SER A 26 -22.90 -16.73 4.26
C SER A 26 -22.20 -17.18 5.55
N ALA A 27 -21.08 -17.89 5.45
CA ALA A 27 -20.35 -18.44 6.58
C ALA A 27 -19.12 -17.60 7.00
N GLY A 28 -18.81 -16.53 6.26
CA GLY A 28 -17.61 -15.72 6.48
C GLY A 28 -16.86 -15.47 5.17
N TRP A 29 -15.54 -15.53 5.19
CA TRP A 29 -14.69 -15.27 4.02
C TRP A 29 -14.01 -16.54 3.53
N VAL A 30 -13.85 -16.68 2.22
CA VAL A 30 -13.03 -17.74 1.60
C VAL A 30 -11.89 -17.09 0.84
N VAL A 31 -10.65 -17.46 1.17
CA VAL A 31 -9.43 -16.97 0.53
C VAL A 31 -9.15 -17.72 -0.77
N VAL A 32 -8.70 -16.95 -1.77
CA VAL A 32 -8.30 -17.39 -3.10
C VAL A 32 -6.98 -16.71 -3.45
N GLY A 33 -6.00 -17.49 -3.89
CA GLY A 33 -4.60 -17.11 -3.96
C GLY A 33 -3.83 -17.46 -2.68
N PRO A 34 -2.60 -16.95 -2.53
CA PRO A 34 -1.95 -15.92 -3.35
C PRO A 34 -1.55 -16.37 -4.76
N ARG A 35 -1.63 -15.46 -5.73
CA ARG A 35 -1.17 -15.67 -7.11
C ARG A 35 -0.36 -14.48 -7.61
N ARG A 36 0.50 -14.69 -8.60
CA ARG A 36 1.22 -13.59 -9.25
C ARG A 36 0.26 -12.67 -9.98
N VAL A 37 0.53 -11.37 -9.91
CA VAL A 37 -0.13 -10.38 -10.77
C VAL A 37 0.52 -10.47 -12.15
N GLY A 38 -0.31 -10.62 -13.17
CA GLY A 38 0.11 -10.59 -14.57
C GLY A 38 0.40 -9.17 -15.03
N ARG A 39 -0.03 -8.83 -16.26
CA ARG A 39 0.03 -7.45 -16.73
C ARG A 39 -0.87 -6.56 -15.86
N SER A 40 -0.37 -5.38 -15.47
CA SER A 40 -1.04 -4.47 -14.55
C SER A 40 -2.33 -3.89 -15.15
N ASP A 41 -2.35 -3.58 -16.44
CA ASP A 41 -3.54 -3.11 -17.15
C ASP A 41 -4.69 -4.12 -17.08
N LEU A 42 -4.43 -5.38 -17.44
CA LEU A 42 -5.44 -6.45 -17.37
C LEU A 42 -5.90 -6.73 -15.94
N PHE A 43 -5.01 -6.59 -14.96
CA PHE A 43 -5.36 -6.75 -13.55
C PHE A 43 -6.30 -5.64 -13.08
N VAL A 44 -6.03 -4.38 -13.43
CA VAL A 44 -6.90 -3.24 -13.11
C VAL A 44 -8.25 -3.38 -13.80
N ASP A 45 -8.27 -3.74 -15.09
CA ASP A 45 -9.51 -3.93 -15.84
C ASP A 45 -10.39 -5.02 -15.21
N ALA A 46 -9.78 -6.13 -14.76
CA ALA A 46 -10.51 -7.19 -14.06
C ALA A 46 -11.12 -6.71 -12.73
N LEU A 47 -10.40 -5.90 -11.95
CA LEU A 47 -10.92 -5.31 -10.71
C LEU A 47 -12.09 -4.35 -10.99
N ILE A 48 -11.96 -3.51 -12.02
CA ILE A 48 -13.01 -2.59 -12.47
C ILE A 48 -14.25 -3.35 -12.92
N ASP A 49 -14.08 -4.36 -13.78
CA ASP A 49 -15.19 -5.17 -14.29
C ASP A 49 -15.94 -5.88 -13.16
N THR A 50 -15.21 -6.37 -12.17
CA THR A 50 -15.80 -6.97 -10.96
C THR A 50 -16.56 -5.90 -10.16
N GLY A 51 -15.96 -4.72 -9.98
CA GLY A 51 -16.56 -3.55 -9.32
C GLY A 51 -17.83 -3.03 -9.99
N ARG A 52 -18.09 -3.32 -11.27
CA ARG A 52 -19.35 -2.93 -11.93
C ARG A 52 -20.57 -3.57 -11.27
N SER A 53 -20.43 -4.78 -10.74
CA SER A 53 -21.53 -5.55 -10.14
C SER A 53 -21.34 -5.85 -8.65
N ARG A 54 -20.12 -5.71 -8.13
CA ARG A 54 -19.78 -6.03 -6.74
C ARG A 54 -19.16 -4.85 -6.01
N ARG A 55 -19.16 -4.91 -4.67
CA ARG A 55 -18.46 -3.97 -3.80
C ARG A 55 -17.07 -4.51 -3.56
N VAL A 56 -16.08 -4.00 -4.27
CA VAL A 56 -14.70 -4.48 -4.23
C VAL A 56 -13.81 -3.50 -3.46
N LEU A 57 -13.01 -4.01 -2.53
CA LEU A 57 -11.92 -3.26 -1.91
C LEU A 57 -10.57 -3.89 -2.28
N ALA A 58 -9.71 -3.14 -2.94
CA ALA A 58 -8.37 -3.55 -3.31
C ALA A 58 -7.32 -2.72 -2.55
N GLY A 59 -6.61 -3.37 -1.63
CA GLY A 59 -5.50 -2.83 -0.88
C GLY A 59 -4.17 -3.07 -1.60
N PHE A 60 -3.25 -2.12 -1.53
CA PHE A 60 -1.93 -2.19 -2.16
C PHE A 60 -0.81 -1.80 -1.21
N ASP A 61 0.30 -2.56 -1.21
CA ASP A 61 1.52 -2.23 -0.48
C ASP A 61 2.36 -1.16 -1.21
N PHE A 62 1.81 0.05 -1.28
CA PHE A 62 2.53 1.27 -1.62
C PHE A 62 1.81 2.50 -1.09
N SER A 63 2.56 3.58 -0.88
CA SER A 63 2.01 4.85 -0.41
C SER A 63 0.96 5.42 -1.36
N ILE A 64 -0.21 5.80 -0.84
CA ILE A 64 -1.27 6.54 -1.54
C ILE A 64 -1.52 7.85 -0.80
N GLY A 65 -1.06 8.94 -1.38
CA GLY A 65 -1.05 10.27 -0.77
C GLY A 65 0.34 10.88 -0.76
N LEU A 66 0.39 12.14 -0.35
CA LEU A 66 1.61 12.94 -0.27
C LEU A 66 1.65 13.70 1.07
N PRO A 67 2.84 13.91 1.67
CA PRO A 67 2.96 14.72 2.88
C PRO A 67 2.37 16.12 2.70
N LEU A 68 1.64 16.64 3.70
CA LEU A 68 1.01 17.96 3.61
C LEU A 68 2.02 19.06 3.27
N ALA A 69 3.20 19.05 3.89
CA ALA A 69 4.23 20.07 3.64
C ALA A 69 4.69 20.12 2.18
N TYR A 70 4.69 18.97 1.48
CA TYR A 70 4.92 18.94 0.05
C TYR A 70 3.72 19.50 -0.72
N GLY A 71 2.50 19.09 -0.35
CA GLY A 71 1.27 19.56 -0.98
C GLY A 71 1.14 21.08 -1.01
N LEU A 72 1.53 21.75 0.09
CA LEU A 72 1.53 23.21 0.23
C LEU A 72 2.50 23.95 -0.71
N LEU A 73 3.46 23.25 -1.33
CA LEU A 73 4.35 23.82 -2.35
C LEU A 73 3.75 23.79 -3.75
N THR A 74 2.66 23.05 -3.93
CA THR A 74 2.00 22.83 -5.21
C THR A 74 0.82 23.76 -5.39
N GLU A 75 0.32 23.89 -6.62
CA GLU A 75 -0.91 24.65 -6.89
C GLU A 75 -2.21 23.86 -6.68
N PHE A 76 -2.13 22.57 -6.31
CA PHE A 76 -3.31 21.71 -6.20
C PHE A 76 -3.97 21.84 -4.82
N SER A 77 -5.25 21.49 -4.72
CA SER A 77 -5.99 21.52 -3.45
C SER A 77 -5.85 20.21 -2.63
N GLY A 78 -5.39 19.13 -3.26
CA GLY A 78 -5.25 17.83 -2.62
C GLY A 78 -4.71 16.76 -3.56
N PHE A 79 -4.41 15.59 -3.00
CA PHE A 79 -3.82 14.47 -3.74
C PHE A 79 -4.72 13.97 -4.87
N ARG A 80 -6.04 13.95 -4.66
CA ARG A 80 -7.01 13.51 -5.69
C ARG A 80 -6.97 14.37 -6.95
N GLU A 81 -6.77 15.68 -6.79
CA GLU A 81 -6.64 16.62 -7.90
C GLU A 81 -5.22 16.56 -8.51
N ALA A 82 -4.20 16.47 -7.67
CA ALA A 82 -2.81 16.45 -8.12
C ALA A 82 -2.51 15.21 -8.99
N LEU A 83 -2.89 14.02 -8.51
CA LEU A 83 -2.48 12.74 -9.10
C LEU A 83 -2.68 12.62 -10.64
N PRO A 84 -3.83 12.99 -11.25
CA PRO A 84 -3.96 12.95 -12.71
C PRO A 84 -3.10 13.99 -13.45
N ALA A 85 -2.72 15.10 -12.79
CA ALA A 85 -1.92 16.17 -13.38
C ALA A 85 -0.40 15.89 -13.30
N LEU A 86 0.07 15.20 -12.27
CA LEU A 86 1.48 14.83 -12.10
C LEU A 86 1.97 13.98 -13.29
N GLY A 87 3.07 14.38 -13.93
CA GLY A 87 3.61 13.75 -15.13
C GLY A 87 2.94 14.15 -16.46
N HIS A 88 1.86 14.95 -16.44
CA HIS A 88 1.08 15.27 -17.65
C HIS A 88 0.76 16.76 -17.83
N LYS A 89 0.54 17.50 -16.74
CA LYS A 89 0.30 18.94 -16.79
C LYS A 89 1.61 19.66 -17.14
N PRO A 90 1.58 20.73 -17.96
CA PRO A 90 2.75 21.56 -18.21
C PRO A 90 3.44 22.01 -16.90
N GLY A 91 4.75 21.79 -16.81
CA GLY A 91 5.56 22.04 -15.61
C GLY A 91 5.56 20.91 -14.58
N TRP A 92 4.90 19.78 -14.83
CA TRP A 92 4.86 18.60 -13.95
C TRP A 92 5.35 17.31 -14.64
N GLU A 93 5.87 17.42 -15.86
CA GLU A 93 6.30 16.30 -16.71
C GLU A 93 7.35 15.43 -16.03
N ASP A 94 8.24 16.07 -15.27
CA ASP A 94 9.34 15.41 -14.58
C ASP A 94 8.96 14.79 -13.23
N PHE A 95 7.70 14.87 -12.80
CA PHE A 95 7.32 14.44 -11.45
C PHE A 95 7.76 13.00 -11.14
N PHE A 96 7.57 12.06 -12.07
CA PHE A 96 7.94 10.65 -11.88
C PHE A 96 9.41 10.34 -12.17
N ASN A 97 10.19 11.31 -12.64
CA ASN A 97 11.59 11.12 -13.00
C ASN A 97 12.48 11.12 -11.75
N VAL A 98 13.03 9.95 -11.40
CA VAL A 98 13.95 9.85 -10.26
C VAL A 98 15.25 10.62 -10.55
N SER A 99 15.56 11.58 -9.70
CA SER A 99 16.74 12.46 -9.75
C SER A 99 18.02 11.67 -9.53
N ALA A 100 19.01 11.89 -10.41
CA ALA A 100 20.31 11.24 -10.33
C ALA A 100 21.35 12.15 -9.67
N GLN A 101 21.29 13.44 -9.97
CA GLN A 101 22.17 14.46 -9.38
C GLN A 101 21.43 15.27 -8.32
N SER A 102 22.15 15.96 -7.45
CA SER A 102 21.57 16.87 -6.46
C SER A 102 20.76 17.99 -7.09
N ASP A 103 21.26 18.53 -8.20
CA ASP A 103 20.72 19.73 -8.84
C ASP A 103 19.44 19.42 -9.64
N ASP A 104 19.17 18.13 -9.89
CA ASP A 104 17.90 17.66 -10.47
C ASP A 104 16.74 17.72 -9.46
N VAL A 105 17.04 17.73 -8.15
CA VAL A 105 16.01 17.60 -7.12
C VAL A 105 15.27 18.92 -6.96
N THR A 106 13.99 18.89 -7.30
CA THR A 106 13.08 20.03 -7.13
C THR A 106 11.74 19.51 -6.58
N PHE A 107 10.86 20.40 -6.09
CA PHE A 107 9.50 19.96 -5.75
C PHE A 107 8.73 19.41 -6.97
N ARG A 108 9.10 19.77 -8.21
CA ARG A 108 8.50 19.24 -9.44
C ARG A 108 9.16 17.95 -9.94
N ARG A 109 10.31 17.56 -9.37
CA ARG A 109 11.02 16.29 -9.61
C ARG A 109 11.56 15.72 -8.29
N PRO A 110 10.66 15.26 -7.40
CA PRO A 110 10.99 15.08 -5.99
C PRO A 110 11.61 13.71 -5.65
N PHE A 111 11.57 12.71 -6.52
CA PHE A 111 12.08 11.37 -6.19
C PHE A 111 13.61 11.31 -6.26
N TYR A 112 14.27 10.89 -5.18
CA TYR A 112 15.72 10.81 -5.08
C TYR A 112 16.17 9.78 -4.05
N PRO A 113 17.31 9.10 -4.23
CA PRO A 113 18.19 9.11 -5.40
C PRO A 113 17.93 7.95 -6.38
N ARG A 114 18.30 8.14 -7.65
CA ARG A 114 18.21 7.07 -8.66
C ARG A 114 19.08 5.85 -8.32
N THR A 115 20.26 6.07 -7.76
CA THR A 115 21.24 5.01 -7.43
C THR A 115 22.01 5.42 -6.17
N ALA A 116 22.52 4.44 -5.42
CA ALA A 116 23.48 4.71 -4.35
C ALA A 116 24.82 5.19 -4.94
N THR A 117 25.08 6.49 -4.89
CA THR A 117 26.36 7.09 -5.27
C THR A 117 26.91 7.93 -4.12
N LYS A 118 28.20 8.27 -4.18
CA LYS A 118 28.83 9.16 -3.20
C LYS A 118 28.14 10.52 -3.22
N GLY A 119 27.77 11.05 -2.05
CA GLY A 119 27.11 12.36 -1.92
C GLY A 119 25.58 12.31 -1.81
N VAL A 120 24.97 11.12 -1.94
CA VAL A 120 23.54 10.93 -1.63
C VAL A 120 23.25 11.33 -0.18
N SER A 121 22.32 12.28 0.00
CA SER A 121 21.94 12.74 1.33
C SER A 121 20.45 13.11 1.41
N ARG A 122 19.88 12.98 2.62
CA ARG A 122 18.52 13.45 2.92
C ARG A 122 18.42 14.98 2.86
N SER A 123 19.51 15.70 3.17
CA SER A 123 19.54 17.16 3.10
C SER A 123 19.44 17.67 1.66
N THR A 124 20.03 16.97 0.68
CA THR A 124 19.82 17.26 -0.75
C THR A 124 18.34 17.17 -1.10
N LEU A 125 17.65 16.13 -0.62
CA LEU A 125 16.22 15.96 -0.88
C LEU A 125 15.39 17.09 -0.26
N THR A 126 15.61 17.41 1.02
CA THR A 126 14.84 18.46 1.71
C THR A 126 15.10 19.84 1.10
N SER A 127 16.36 20.17 0.80
CA SER A 127 16.72 21.45 0.19
C SER A 127 16.19 21.59 -1.23
N GLY A 128 16.26 20.53 -2.04
CA GLY A 128 15.75 20.55 -3.41
C GLY A 128 14.23 20.67 -3.47
N ILE A 129 13.51 19.97 -2.60
CA ILE A 129 12.05 20.12 -2.49
C ILE A 129 11.69 21.49 -1.89
N GLY A 130 12.51 22.04 -0.99
CA GLY A 130 12.23 23.31 -0.33
C GLY A 130 11.46 23.16 0.99
N VAL A 131 11.73 22.09 1.74
CA VAL A 131 11.18 21.88 3.10
C VAL A 131 12.28 21.98 4.16
N ALA A 132 11.91 22.27 5.40
CA ALA A 132 12.86 22.50 6.48
C ALA A 132 13.57 21.21 6.94
N SER A 133 12.87 20.07 6.91
CA SER A 133 13.36 18.83 7.49
C SER A 133 12.86 17.59 6.74
N PHE A 134 13.52 16.44 6.95
CA PHE A 134 13.10 15.18 6.34
C PHE A 134 11.74 14.70 6.91
N SER A 135 11.42 15.05 8.16
CA SER A 135 10.13 14.76 8.78
C SER A 135 8.96 15.49 8.14
N ASP A 136 9.21 16.60 7.45
CA ASP A 136 8.17 17.31 6.66
C ASP A 136 7.78 16.50 5.42
N LEU A 137 8.64 15.57 4.99
CA LEU A 137 8.38 14.65 3.88
C LEU A 137 7.76 13.33 4.35
N LEU A 138 7.26 13.27 5.59
CA LEU A 138 6.50 12.15 6.13
C LEU A 138 5.05 12.56 6.37
N ARG A 139 4.14 11.68 5.95
CA ARG A 139 2.73 11.74 6.34
C ARG A 139 2.56 11.44 7.82
N GLN A 140 1.46 11.87 8.42
CA GLN A 140 1.18 11.60 9.82
C GLN A 140 1.10 10.10 10.12
N CYS A 141 0.51 9.30 9.22
CA CYS A 141 0.48 7.84 9.37
C CYS A 141 1.88 7.20 9.31
N GLU A 142 2.85 7.84 8.67
CA GLU A 142 4.21 7.33 8.50
C GLU A 142 5.10 7.63 9.72
N ARG A 143 4.74 8.64 10.51
CA ARG A 143 5.45 9.00 11.73
C ARG A 143 5.39 7.83 12.70
N GLY A 144 6.53 7.55 13.34
CA GLY A 144 6.60 6.53 14.37
C GLY A 144 5.71 6.88 15.57
N GLY A 145 5.52 5.92 16.47
CA GLY A 145 4.66 6.08 17.65
C GLY A 145 4.77 4.87 18.59
N PRO A 146 3.92 4.73 19.62
CA PRO A 146 4.02 3.66 20.60
C PRO A 146 4.11 2.28 19.94
N GLY A 147 5.33 1.71 19.88
CA GLY A 147 5.63 0.43 19.24
C GLY A 147 5.77 0.42 17.71
N ARG A 148 5.49 1.52 17.00
CA ARG A 148 5.60 1.59 15.52
C ARG A 148 6.85 2.34 15.08
N ARG A 149 7.56 1.78 14.10
CA ARG A 149 8.72 2.43 13.48
C ARG A 149 8.25 3.51 12.51
N GLU A 150 9.01 4.59 12.48
CA GLU A 150 8.89 5.61 11.44
C GLU A 150 9.18 5.00 10.07
N ALA A 151 8.32 5.27 9.09
CA ALA A 151 8.52 4.85 7.71
C ALA A 151 9.53 5.77 7.00
N CYS A 152 9.81 5.50 5.73
CA CYS A 152 10.60 6.41 4.91
C CYS A 152 9.69 7.30 4.07
N SER A 153 10.18 8.47 3.66
CA SER A 153 9.44 9.35 2.75
C SER A 153 9.19 8.66 1.42
N VAL A 154 7.99 8.86 0.86
CA VAL A 154 7.64 8.46 -0.51
C VAL A 154 8.62 9.00 -1.56
N PHE A 155 9.30 10.12 -1.28
CA PHE A 155 10.28 10.70 -2.20
C PHE A 155 11.66 10.05 -2.12
N TRP A 156 11.91 9.21 -1.11
CA TRP A 156 13.20 8.54 -0.95
C TRP A 156 13.24 7.19 -1.67
N THR A 157 14.15 7.04 -2.62
CA THR A 157 14.21 5.87 -3.52
C THR A 157 15.47 5.00 -3.33
N LEU A 158 16.06 5.00 -2.13
CA LEU A 158 17.20 4.14 -1.80
C LEU A 158 17.06 3.36 -0.47
N GLY A 159 17.59 2.13 -0.45
CA GLY A 159 17.65 1.27 0.74
C GLY A 159 16.54 0.22 0.82
N GLY A 160 16.43 -0.49 1.96
CA GLY A 160 15.39 -1.50 2.19
C GLY A 160 13.98 -0.94 2.38
N ASN A 161 13.86 0.38 2.59
CA ASN A 161 12.59 1.09 2.81
C ASN A 161 12.21 1.95 1.58
N GLN A 162 12.50 1.46 0.37
CA GLN A 162 12.23 2.17 -0.90
C GLN A 162 10.73 2.22 -1.24
N VAL A 163 9.99 3.04 -0.52
CA VAL A 163 8.55 3.22 -0.76
C VAL A 163 8.27 3.96 -2.07
N GLY A 164 9.15 4.88 -2.48
CA GLY A 164 8.92 5.73 -3.65
C GLY A 164 8.83 4.99 -4.98
N ARG A 165 9.59 3.92 -5.16
CA ARG A 165 9.54 3.13 -6.41
C ARG A 165 8.23 2.36 -6.55
N ALA A 166 7.78 1.74 -5.46
CA ALA A 166 6.50 1.03 -5.46
C ALA A 166 5.34 2.03 -5.65
N ALA A 167 5.39 3.19 -4.99
CA ALA A 167 4.39 4.25 -5.14
C ALA A 167 4.32 4.78 -6.58
N THR A 168 5.45 5.13 -7.22
CA THR A 168 5.42 5.63 -8.61
C THR A 168 4.90 4.60 -9.61
N SER A 169 5.27 3.32 -9.45
CA SER A 169 4.72 2.24 -10.26
C SER A 169 3.22 2.04 -9.99
N GLY A 170 2.82 1.96 -8.72
CA GLY A 170 1.42 1.80 -8.33
C GLY A 170 0.52 2.93 -8.82
N TRP A 171 0.98 4.18 -8.72
CA TRP A 171 0.21 5.33 -9.17
C TRP A 171 -0.01 5.34 -10.68
N GLN A 172 1.04 5.06 -11.46
CA GLN A 172 0.97 5.09 -12.92
C GLN A 172 0.25 3.86 -13.49
N GLU A 173 0.46 2.69 -12.90
CA GLU A 173 -0.04 1.42 -13.44
C GLU A 173 -1.38 0.97 -12.86
N VAL A 174 -1.74 1.45 -11.66
CA VAL A 174 -2.95 1.00 -10.93
C VAL A 174 -3.88 2.16 -10.63
N VAL A 175 -3.44 3.11 -9.80
CA VAL A 175 -4.35 4.10 -9.22
C VAL A 175 -4.92 5.01 -10.31
N ARG A 176 -4.07 5.61 -11.16
CA ARG A 176 -4.53 6.52 -12.21
C ARG A 176 -5.43 5.83 -13.24
N PRO A 177 -5.07 4.66 -13.82
CA PRO A 177 -5.96 3.94 -14.73
C PRO A 177 -7.31 3.57 -14.09
N ALA A 178 -7.32 3.09 -12.84
CA ALA A 178 -8.56 2.73 -12.16
C ALA A 178 -9.45 3.95 -11.89
N LEU A 179 -8.88 5.07 -11.47
CA LEU A 179 -9.61 6.32 -11.25
C LEU A 179 -10.21 6.87 -12.54
N ALA A 180 -9.49 6.77 -13.65
CA ALA A 180 -10.01 7.16 -14.97
C ALA A 180 -11.22 6.31 -15.40
N GLN A 181 -11.36 5.11 -14.83
CA GLN A 181 -12.48 4.19 -15.05
C GLN A 181 -13.55 4.25 -13.94
N GLY A 182 -13.47 5.23 -13.03
CA GLY A 182 -14.49 5.47 -12.00
C GLY A 182 -14.27 4.74 -10.68
N ALA A 183 -13.09 4.18 -10.42
CA ALA A 183 -12.74 3.73 -9.07
C ALA A 183 -12.72 4.90 -8.08
N THR A 184 -12.89 4.56 -6.81
CA THR A 184 -12.76 5.50 -5.68
C THR A 184 -11.51 5.18 -4.87
N LEU A 185 -11.03 6.16 -4.12
CA LEU A 185 -9.80 6.09 -3.36
C LEU A 185 -10.08 6.38 -1.88
N TRP A 186 -9.89 5.38 -1.03
CA TRP A 186 -9.94 5.57 0.41
C TRP A 186 -8.61 6.16 0.92
N PRO A 187 -8.62 7.09 1.91
CA PRO A 187 -9.79 7.69 2.56
C PRO A 187 -10.33 8.95 1.87
N PHE A 188 -9.75 9.37 0.75
CA PHE A 188 -10.04 10.66 0.10
C PHE A 188 -11.49 10.82 -0.35
N ASP A 189 -12.12 9.74 -0.82
CA ASP A 189 -13.49 9.76 -1.33
C ASP A 189 -14.53 9.36 -0.26
N GLY A 190 -14.10 9.16 0.99
CA GLY A 190 -14.95 8.83 2.14
C GLY A 190 -14.46 7.64 2.97
N ASP A 191 -15.20 7.34 4.04
CA ASP A 191 -14.95 6.17 4.90
C ASP A 191 -15.35 4.85 4.20
N LEU A 192 -14.86 3.70 4.69
CA LEU A 192 -15.15 2.40 4.05
C LEU A 192 -16.64 2.04 4.08
N ARG A 193 -17.40 2.60 5.03
CA ARG A 193 -18.85 2.38 5.11
C ARG A 193 -19.57 3.08 3.95
N ALA A 194 -19.24 4.33 3.70
CA ALA A 194 -19.79 5.13 2.61
C ALA A 194 -19.37 4.56 1.25
N LEU A 195 -18.09 4.21 1.12
CA LEU A 195 -17.54 3.66 -0.13
C LEU A 195 -18.12 2.28 -0.47
N SER A 196 -18.50 1.48 0.52
CA SER A 196 -19.14 0.18 0.31
C SER A 196 -20.68 0.23 0.24
N ALA A 197 -21.28 1.42 0.09
CA ALA A 197 -22.74 1.59 -0.02
C ALA A 197 -23.30 1.20 -1.39
N ARG A 198 -22.46 1.16 -2.42
CA ARG A 198 -22.81 0.82 -3.81
C ARG A 198 -21.72 -0.02 -4.44
N SER A 199 -22.05 -0.79 -5.49
CA SER A 199 -21.03 -1.49 -6.27
C SER A 199 -20.00 -0.50 -6.81
N GLY A 200 -18.77 -0.95 -6.88
CA GLY A 200 -17.63 -0.15 -7.31
C GLY A 200 -16.32 -0.76 -6.84
N LEU A 201 -15.23 -0.25 -7.40
CA LEU A 201 -13.88 -0.53 -6.95
C LEU A 201 -13.43 0.59 -6.01
N VAL A 202 -13.02 0.20 -4.82
CA VAL A 202 -12.34 1.06 -3.85
C VAL A 202 -10.87 0.64 -3.80
N LEU A 203 -9.97 1.59 -3.99
CA LEU A 203 -8.54 1.40 -3.79
C LEU A 203 -8.13 1.93 -2.43
N ALA A 204 -7.20 1.25 -1.76
CA ALA A 204 -6.67 1.67 -0.47
C ALA A 204 -5.19 1.32 -0.33
N GLU A 205 -4.47 2.06 0.52
CA GLU A 205 -3.11 1.70 0.93
C GLU A 205 -3.16 0.72 2.09
N THR A 206 -2.30 -0.29 2.04
CA THR A 206 -2.12 -1.29 3.08
C THR A 206 -0.65 -1.43 3.44
N TYR A 207 -0.37 -1.98 4.62
CA TYR A 207 1.01 -2.19 5.08
C TYR A 207 1.15 -3.56 5.77
N PRO A 208 1.61 -4.60 5.05
CA PRO A 208 1.67 -5.98 5.55
C PRO A 208 2.48 -6.15 6.85
N ALA A 209 3.46 -5.29 7.10
CA ALA A 209 4.25 -5.37 8.32
C ALA A 209 3.40 -5.14 9.59
N ASP A 210 2.37 -4.30 9.53
CA ASP A 210 1.43 -4.11 10.64
C ASP A 210 0.45 -5.30 10.76
N ALA A 211 0.15 -5.98 9.64
CA ALA A 211 -0.73 -7.15 9.62
C ALA A 211 -0.21 -8.29 10.50
N TYR A 212 1.10 -8.52 10.57
CA TYR A 212 1.64 -9.60 11.40
C TYR A 212 1.29 -9.46 12.89
N PHE A 213 1.18 -8.23 13.40
CA PHE A 213 0.78 -8.00 14.78
C PHE A 213 -0.70 -8.31 14.99
N ILE A 214 -1.55 -7.91 14.04
CA ILE A 214 -2.98 -8.19 14.04
C ILE A 214 -3.25 -9.70 14.04
N LEU A 215 -2.46 -10.45 13.27
CA LEU A 215 -2.60 -11.90 13.11
C LEU A 215 -1.91 -12.73 14.22
N GLY A 216 -1.33 -12.08 15.25
CA GLY A 216 -0.58 -12.78 16.31
C GLY A 216 0.67 -13.51 15.80
N ALA A 217 1.24 -13.01 14.71
CA ALA A 217 2.34 -13.62 13.96
C ALA A 217 3.57 -12.70 13.77
N PRO A 218 3.98 -11.87 14.75
CA PRO A 218 5.11 -10.96 14.57
C PRO A 218 6.41 -11.72 14.34
N PHE A 219 7.30 -11.15 13.53
CA PHE A 219 8.68 -11.60 13.39
C PHE A 219 9.54 -10.98 14.51
N GLY A 220 10.19 -11.83 15.30
CA GLY A 220 11.12 -11.46 16.35
C GLY A 220 12.45 -10.93 15.80
N ARG A 221 13.31 -10.42 16.68
CA ARG A 221 14.60 -9.80 16.31
C ARG A 221 15.56 -10.70 15.53
N ARG A 222 15.42 -12.03 15.65
CA ARG A 222 16.26 -13.03 14.99
C ARG A 222 15.54 -13.77 13.86
N GLU A 223 14.30 -13.39 13.59
CA GLU A 223 13.49 -13.98 12.53
C GLU A 223 13.44 -13.01 11.35
N SER A 224 13.33 -13.56 10.15
CA SER A 224 13.23 -12.79 8.91
C SER A 224 12.08 -13.30 8.06
N LYS A 225 11.27 -12.41 7.51
CA LYS A 225 10.24 -12.81 6.54
C LYS A 225 10.81 -13.46 5.27
N THR A 226 12.08 -13.19 4.93
CA THR A 226 12.77 -13.87 3.83
C THR A 226 13.09 -15.34 4.13
N SER A 227 13.12 -15.75 5.40
CA SER A 227 13.38 -17.12 5.84
C SER A 227 12.10 -17.95 5.74
N GLN A 228 12.17 -19.09 5.04
CA GLN A 228 11.05 -20.03 4.97
C GLN A 228 10.71 -20.59 6.36
N ALA A 229 11.72 -20.96 7.15
CA ALA A 229 11.51 -21.52 8.49
C ALA A 229 10.75 -20.54 9.39
N ASP A 230 11.07 -19.25 9.31
CA ASP A 230 10.41 -18.22 10.11
C ASP A 230 8.99 -17.95 9.59
N ARG A 231 8.74 -17.97 8.28
CA ARG A 231 7.38 -17.90 7.72
C ARG A 231 6.52 -19.10 8.18
N ARG A 232 7.09 -20.31 8.17
CA ARG A 232 6.42 -21.53 8.66
C ARG A 232 6.06 -21.44 10.14
N SER A 233 6.93 -20.83 10.95
CA SER A 233 6.66 -20.65 12.39
C SER A 233 5.42 -19.79 12.66
N LYS A 234 4.99 -18.97 11.69
CA LYS A 234 3.79 -18.11 11.79
C LYS A 234 2.48 -18.80 11.40
N ALA A 235 2.54 -19.92 10.70
CA ALA A 235 1.36 -20.57 10.14
C ALA A 235 0.32 -20.93 11.21
N ALA A 236 0.77 -21.44 12.37
CA ALA A 236 -0.14 -21.83 13.45
C ALA A 236 -0.96 -20.64 13.98
N SER A 237 -0.31 -19.48 14.21
CA SER A 237 -1.00 -18.25 14.64
C SER A 237 -2.00 -17.77 13.58
N ILE A 238 -1.59 -17.74 12.31
CA ILE A 238 -2.45 -17.27 11.22
C ILE A 238 -3.67 -18.19 11.03
N ILE A 239 -3.49 -19.51 11.14
CA ILE A 239 -4.60 -20.48 11.06
C ILE A 239 -5.55 -20.32 12.26
N ALA A 240 -5.01 -20.15 13.47
CA ALA A 240 -5.82 -19.93 14.67
C ALA A 240 -6.64 -18.65 14.57
N TRP A 241 -6.01 -17.55 14.13
CA TRP A 241 -6.70 -16.29 13.86
C TRP A 241 -7.78 -16.47 12.78
N SER A 242 -7.48 -17.17 11.68
CA SER A 242 -8.42 -17.35 10.56
C SER A 242 -9.67 -18.10 11.01
N SER A 243 -9.49 -19.16 11.80
CA SER A 243 -10.60 -19.91 12.37
C SER A 243 -11.47 -19.07 13.30
N ALA A 244 -10.86 -18.20 14.13
CA ALA A 244 -11.59 -17.32 15.03
C ALA A 244 -12.33 -16.19 14.29
N ALA A 245 -11.77 -15.74 13.16
CA ALA A 245 -12.32 -14.67 12.33
C ALA A 245 -13.38 -15.14 11.31
N GLY A 246 -13.67 -16.45 11.24
CA GLY A 246 -14.57 -17.02 10.24
C GLY A 246 -14.00 -16.96 8.81
N VAL A 247 -12.68 -17.14 8.67
CA VAL A 247 -11.97 -17.12 7.40
C VAL A 247 -11.51 -18.53 7.05
N ASP A 248 -12.01 -19.04 5.94
CA ASP A 248 -11.47 -20.24 5.29
C ASP A 248 -10.27 -19.84 4.42
N LEU A 249 -9.10 -20.38 4.76
CA LEU A 249 -7.87 -20.12 4.03
C LEU A 249 -7.83 -20.77 2.64
N GLY A 250 -8.73 -21.72 2.34
CA GLY A 250 -8.83 -22.34 1.03
C GLY A 250 -7.48 -22.83 0.49
N GLU A 251 -7.15 -22.45 -0.74
CA GLU A 251 -5.89 -22.84 -1.40
C GLU A 251 -4.64 -22.21 -0.78
N ALA A 252 -4.78 -21.19 0.08
CA ALA A 252 -3.65 -20.57 0.78
C ALA A 252 -3.12 -21.41 1.94
N ARG A 253 -3.90 -22.38 2.44
CA ARG A 253 -3.57 -23.12 3.67
C ARG A 253 -2.28 -23.93 3.55
N GLU A 254 -2.14 -24.75 2.52
CA GLU A 254 -0.95 -25.58 2.33
C GLU A 254 0.31 -24.76 2.03
N PRO A 255 0.28 -23.76 1.12
CA PRO A 255 1.40 -22.83 0.94
C PRO A 255 1.79 -22.11 2.23
N LEU A 256 0.84 -21.70 3.06
CA LEU A 256 1.12 -21.08 4.36
C LEU A 256 1.87 -22.03 5.31
N LEU A 257 1.46 -23.31 5.38
CA LEU A 257 2.14 -24.33 6.21
C LEU A 257 3.56 -24.63 5.73
N ASP A 258 3.80 -24.54 4.43
CA ASP A 258 5.14 -24.61 3.81
C ASP A 258 5.92 -23.29 3.93
N GLY A 259 5.26 -22.20 4.34
CA GLY A 259 5.85 -20.87 4.38
C GLY A 259 6.21 -20.36 3.00
N PHE A 260 5.44 -20.73 1.96
CA PHE A 260 5.59 -20.31 0.56
C PHE A 260 6.96 -20.63 -0.06
N GLY A 261 7.51 -21.80 0.25
CA GLY A 261 8.74 -22.31 -0.33
C GLY A 261 10.04 -21.65 0.17
N ALA A 262 11.16 -22.31 -0.16
CA ALA A 262 12.50 -21.96 0.33
C ALA A 262 13.10 -20.68 -0.27
N SER A 263 12.52 -20.16 -1.36
CA SER A 263 13.01 -18.94 -2.00
C SER A 263 12.75 -17.72 -1.12
N SER A 264 13.68 -16.76 -1.14
CA SER A 264 13.46 -15.44 -0.52
C SER A 264 12.27 -14.70 -1.12
N SER A 265 11.95 -14.94 -2.40
CA SER A 265 10.77 -14.37 -3.06
C SER A 265 9.43 -14.91 -2.57
N GLY A 266 9.42 -15.92 -1.71
CA GLY A 266 8.18 -16.37 -1.09
C GLY A 266 7.70 -15.44 0.04
N GLU A 267 8.46 -14.40 0.39
CA GLU A 267 7.95 -13.31 1.24
C GLU A 267 6.80 -12.56 0.55
N ASP A 268 6.89 -12.37 -0.77
CA ASP A 268 5.92 -11.58 -1.54
C ASP A 268 4.48 -12.19 -1.45
N PRO A 269 4.24 -13.50 -1.72
CA PRO A 269 2.92 -14.10 -1.51
C PRO A 269 2.50 -14.16 -0.02
N PHE A 270 3.46 -14.27 0.91
CA PHE A 270 3.16 -14.27 2.34
C PHE A 270 2.61 -12.90 2.77
N ASP A 271 3.19 -11.81 2.28
CA ASP A 271 2.76 -10.43 2.54
C ASP A 271 1.43 -10.13 1.86
N ALA A 272 1.25 -10.64 0.64
CA ALA A 272 -0.03 -10.58 -0.05
C ALA A 272 -1.16 -11.20 0.79
N LEU A 273 -0.94 -12.40 1.37
CA LEU A 273 -1.90 -13.05 2.25
C LEU A 273 -2.09 -12.29 3.56
N ALA A 274 -1.01 -11.92 4.26
CA ALA A 274 -1.09 -11.25 5.56
C ALA A 274 -1.88 -9.94 5.46
N GLY A 275 -1.61 -9.12 4.44
CA GLY A 275 -2.34 -7.88 4.22
C GLY A 275 -3.83 -8.09 3.94
N LEU A 276 -4.20 -9.13 3.16
CA LEU A 276 -5.61 -9.49 2.94
C LEU A 276 -6.33 -9.81 4.25
N LEU A 277 -5.70 -10.62 5.11
CA LEU A 277 -6.29 -11.02 6.38
C LEU A 277 -6.47 -9.83 7.34
N ALA A 278 -5.50 -8.89 7.36
CA ALA A 278 -5.65 -7.65 8.11
C ALA A 278 -6.76 -6.73 7.55
N MET A 279 -6.95 -6.68 6.22
CA MET A 279 -8.08 -5.97 5.63
C MET A 279 -9.43 -6.56 6.08
N ILE A 280 -9.51 -7.90 6.21
CA ILE A 280 -10.72 -8.57 6.73
C ILE A 280 -11.02 -8.09 8.16
N GLU A 281 -10.03 -7.98 9.05
CA GLU A 281 -10.26 -7.44 10.42
C GLU A 281 -10.91 -6.05 10.40
N VAL A 282 -10.43 -5.17 9.52
CA VAL A 282 -10.93 -3.80 9.41
C VAL A 282 -12.33 -3.77 8.81
N VAL A 283 -12.58 -4.50 7.72
CA VAL A 283 -13.88 -4.53 7.04
C VAL A 283 -14.97 -5.15 7.92
N GLU A 284 -14.61 -6.13 8.75
CA GLU A 284 -15.50 -6.71 9.76
C GLU A 284 -15.63 -5.85 11.04
N LYS A 285 -15.02 -4.67 11.06
CA LYS A 285 -15.07 -3.69 12.17
C LYS A 285 -14.52 -4.22 13.49
N ARG A 286 -13.62 -5.20 13.43
CA ARG A 286 -12.86 -5.69 14.58
C ARG A 286 -11.62 -4.82 14.85
N ALA A 287 -11.17 -4.08 13.85
CA ALA A 287 -10.20 -3.00 13.95
C ALA A 287 -10.75 -1.69 13.34
N PRO A 288 -10.34 -0.51 13.83
CA PRO A 288 -10.66 0.76 13.16
C PRO A 288 -9.99 0.83 11.79
N GLU A 289 -10.61 1.53 10.83
CA GLU A 289 -10.02 1.70 9.49
C GLU A 289 -8.88 2.72 9.44
N ALA A 290 -8.95 3.75 10.27
CA ALA A 290 -7.95 4.81 10.41
C ALA A 290 -8.10 5.53 11.77
N VAL A 291 -7.12 6.37 12.11
CA VAL A 291 -7.30 7.43 13.12
C VAL A 291 -8.26 8.50 12.57
N THR A 292 -9.37 8.73 13.26
CA THR A 292 -10.56 9.43 12.72
C THR A 292 -10.55 10.95 12.85
N GLN A 293 -9.47 11.57 13.32
CA GLN A 293 -9.42 13.02 13.58
C GLN A 293 -8.12 13.64 13.08
N VAL A 294 -8.10 13.97 11.79
CA VAL A 294 -7.06 14.81 11.18
C VAL A 294 -7.70 16.08 10.61
N GLY A 295 -6.91 17.15 10.50
CA GLY A 295 -7.36 18.40 9.88
C GLY A 295 -7.73 18.20 8.41
N LEU A 296 -8.61 19.06 7.86
CA LEU A 296 -9.08 18.95 6.48
C LEU A 296 -7.95 18.95 5.44
N GLU A 297 -6.92 19.77 5.66
CA GLU A 297 -5.75 19.83 4.77
C GLU A 297 -4.95 18.52 4.78
N VAL A 298 -4.82 17.89 5.94
CA VAL A 298 -4.16 16.59 6.09
C VAL A 298 -4.96 15.51 5.36
N ALA A 299 -6.28 15.50 5.56
CA ALA A 299 -7.17 14.56 4.87
C ALA A 299 -7.14 14.72 3.34
N ALA A 300 -6.95 15.94 2.84
CA ALA A 300 -6.88 16.22 1.41
C ALA A 300 -5.60 15.70 0.74
N TRP A 301 -4.50 15.56 1.50
CA TRP A 301 -3.17 15.28 0.96
C TRP A 301 -2.62 13.90 1.32
N GLU A 302 -2.70 13.53 2.60
CA GLU A 302 -1.85 12.46 3.12
C GLU A 302 -2.43 11.07 2.85
N GLY A 303 -3.75 10.93 2.77
CA GLY A 303 -4.37 9.61 2.78
C GLY A 303 -4.07 8.87 4.09
N TRP A 304 -4.19 7.55 4.11
CA TRP A 304 -3.91 6.76 5.31
C TRP A 304 -3.62 5.29 4.96
N ILE A 305 -3.10 4.52 5.93
CA ILE A 305 -2.91 3.06 5.81
C ILE A 305 -4.08 2.37 6.49
N VAL A 306 -4.75 1.44 5.80
CA VAL A 306 -5.89 0.70 6.36
C VAL A 306 -5.47 -0.01 7.66
N GLY A 307 -6.18 0.25 8.75
CA GLY A 307 -5.93 -0.35 10.06
C GLY A 307 -4.88 0.36 10.92
N ARG A 308 -4.38 1.54 10.48
CA ARG A 308 -3.37 2.31 11.20
C ARG A 308 -3.95 3.48 11.99
#